data_AF-A0A8T7HZE0-F1
#
_entry.id   AF-A0A8T7HZE0-F1
#
_cell.length_a   1.000
_cell.length_b   1.000
_cell.length_c   1.000
_cell.angle_alpha   90.00
_cell.angle_beta   90.00
_cell.angle_gamma   90.00
#
_symmetry.space_group_name_H-M   'P 1'
#
loop_
_entity.id
_entity.type
_entity.pdbx_description
1 polymer ?
#
loop_
_entity_poly.entity_id
_entity_poly.type
_entity_poly.pdbx_seq_one_letter_code
_entity_poly.pdbx_strand_id
1 'polypeptide(L)'
;MAINKGKKVSIAEANRVVEDGLAGRDQSRVKGLAGLMQIRKSKAKLQSREQNRLKQRYGSKDERVVQLQRKFEANETYLSGLKMETYRAQPDKEVIGDDRWVAKGRVYDRRGCPIEGVKVTVMSHSDKPVEAIKPVMTDAQGRFRIEYKEAAKEGEVTTPEAGSVENETAASSNTASSSRISTNLDSQAALSSGLRINQGRYQQSIYLLAVDGSDDSLCAQTTLMVPKLGSINYRDIIFDTDRCSHLVSDLEKDRRASRFLGNASTTELHDLENEKASCQINEIRIDRCVRFKSIKEAQALGYDFCAYCFSKQRSKR
;
A
#
# COMPACT_ATOMS: atom_id res chain seq x y z
N MET A 1 40.42 14.23 -35.05
CA MET A 1 39.35 14.05 -34.04
C MET A 1 39.03 12.57 -33.94
N ALA A 2 39.34 11.94 -32.80
CA ALA A 2 39.02 10.53 -32.60
C ALA A 2 37.54 10.38 -32.26
N ILE A 3 36.78 9.70 -33.14
CA ILE A 3 35.38 9.36 -32.88
C ILE A 3 35.38 8.34 -31.74
N ASN A 4 34.93 8.77 -30.57
CA ASN A 4 34.80 7.91 -29.40
C ASN A 4 33.74 6.84 -29.72
N LYS A 5 34.19 5.62 -30.04
CA LYS A 5 33.28 4.48 -30.27
C LYS A 5 32.54 4.24 -28.96
N GLY A 6 31.25 4.59 -28.92
CA GLY A 6 30.42 4.49 -27.73
C GLY A 6 30.54 3.10 -27.09
N LYS A 7 30.83 3.06 -25.79
CA LYS A 7 30.81 1.81 -25.02
C LYS A 7 29.43 1.19 -25.14
N LYS A 8 29.36 -0.05 -25.63
CA LYS A 8 28.13 -0.84 -25.64
C LYS A 8 27.82 -1.24 -24.20
N VAL A 9 26.79 -0.64 -23.60
CA VAL A 9 26.28 -1.05 -22.28
C VAL A 9 25.43 -2.29 -22.48
N SER A 10 25.69 -3.34 -21.71
CA SER A 10 24.87 -4.56 -21.77
C SER A 10 23.52 -4.36 -21.08
N ILE A 11 22.48 -5.10 -21.51
CA ILE A 11 21.17 -5.06 -20.86
C ILE A 11 21.28 -5.45 -19.38
N ALA A 12 22.15 -6.41 -19.04
CA ALA A 12 22.40 -6.82 -17.67
C ALA A 12 22.99 -5.67 -16.82
N GLU A 13 23.92 -4.90 -17.38
CA GLU A 13 24.50 -3.73 -16.71
C GLU A 13 23.46 -2.60 -16.53
N ALA A 14 22.62 -2.36 -17.54
CA ALA A 14 21.52 -1.41 -17.45
C ALA A 14 20.52 -1.81 -16.35
N ASN A 15 20.12 -3.09 -16.30
CA ASN A 15 19.22 -3.60 -15.27
C ASN A 15 19.81 -3.44 -13.87
N ARG A 16 21.10 -3.79 -13.69
CA ARG A 16 21.79 -3.61 -12.40
C ARG A 16 21.79 -2.15 -11.94
N VAL A 17 22.13 -1.21 -12.82
CA VAL A 17 22.15 0.23 -12.48
C VAL A 17 20.75 0.73 -12.10
N VAL A 18 19.71 0.24 -12.76
CA VAL A 18 18.32 0.56 -12.43
C VAL A 18 17.93 -0.02 -11.06
N GLU A 19 18.23 -1.29 -10.82
CA GLU A 19 17.93 -1.97 -9.54
C GLU A 19 18.66 -1.32 -8.37
N ASP A 20 19.97 -1.08 -8.48
CA ASP A 20 20.78 -0.40 -7.46
C ASP A 20 20.28 1.03 -7.21
N GLY A 21 19.94 1.75 -8.29
CA GLY A 21 19.40 3.10 -8.22
C GLY A 21 18.03 3.17 -7.55
N LEU A 22 17.15 2.20 -7.82
CA LEU A 22 15.83 2.11 -7.18
C LEU A 22 15.94 1.73 -5.70
N ALA A 23 16.73 0.71 -5.37
CA ALA A 23 16.94 0.28 -3.99
C ALA A 23 17.53 1.42 -3.12
N GLY A 24 18.51 2.17 -3.65
CA GLY A 24 19.08 3.32 -2.95
C GLY A 24 18.08 4.46 -2.74
N ARG A 25 17.19 4.71 -3.71
CA ARG A 25 16.12 5.71 -3.61
C ARG A 25 15.08 5.34 -2.57
N ASP A 26 14.68 4.07 -2.50
CA ASP A 26 13.69 3.61 -1.52
C ASP A 26 14.24 3.70 -0.10
N GLN A 27 15.48 3.29 0.14
CA GLN A 27 16.12 3.49 1.44
C GLN A 27 16.20 4.96 1.83
N SER A 28 16.52 5.83 0.88
CA SER A 28 16.57 7.29 1.11
C SER A 28 15.18 7.86 1.41
N ARG A 29 14.15 7.38 0.71
CA ARG A 29 12.75 7.73 0.93
C ARG A 29 12.28 7.31 2.32
N VAL A 30 12.53 6.07 2.73
CA VAL A 30 12.20 5.57 4.07
C VAL A 30 12.87 6.42 5.16
N LYS A 31 14.17 6.73 5.01
CA LYS A 31 14.89 7.60 5.94
C LYS A 31 14.29 9.00 6.01
N GLY A 32 13.96 9.60 4.87
CA GLY A 32 13.32 10.92 4.79
C GLY A 32 11.96 10.96 5.47
N LEU A 33 11.11 9.95 5.21
CA LEU A 33 9.79 9.82 5.83
C LEU A 33 9.89 9.60 7.35
N ALA A 34 10.83 8.77 7.80
CA ALA A 34 11.09 8.54 9.22
C ALA A 34 11.54 9.84 9.92
N GLY A 35 12.44 10.61 9.30
CA GLY A 35 12.87 11.91 9.82
C GLY A 35 11.72 12.92 9.92
N LEU A 36 10.89 13.01 8.88
CA LEU A 36 9.71 13.87 8.88
C LEU A 36 8.70 13.45 9.96
N MET A 37 8.48 12.15 10.14
CA MET A 37 7.64 11.61 11.21
C MET A 37 8.18 12.01 12.59
N GLN A 38 9.49 11.94 12.81
CA GLN A 38 10.11 12.34 14.08
C GLN A 38 9.92 13.85 14.36
N ILE A 39 10.11 14.71 13.36
CA ILE A 39 9.86 16.15 13.48
C ILE A 39 8.38 16.42 13.85
N ARG A 40 7.45 15.73 13.20
CA ARG A 40 6.01 15.87 13.45
C ARG A 40 5.60 15.40 14.85
N LYS A 41 6.18 14.31 15.35
CA LYS A 41 5.98 13.83 16.73
C LYS A 41 6.48 14.84 17.76
N SER A 42 7.66 15.41 17.54
CA SER A 42 8.20 16.46 18.42
C SER A 42 7.28 17.70 18.45
N LYS A 43 6.77 18.11 17.28
CA LYS A 43 5.80 19.21 17.18
C LYS A 43 4.49 18.91 17.93
N ALA A 44 3.96 17.68 17.80
CA ALA A 44 2.76 17.25 18.53
C ALA A 44 2.95 17.37 20.05
N LYS A 45 4.11 16.95 20.56
CA LYS A 45 4.45 17.02 21.99
C LYS A 45 4.50 18.47 22.48
N LEU A 46 5.09 19.39 21.70
CA LEU A 46 5.11 20.81 22.04
C LEU A 46 3.71 21.42 22.04
N GLN A 47 2.90 21.10 21.02
CA GLN A 47 1.51 21.56 20.93
C GLN A 47 0.66 21.04 22.10
N SER A 48 0.81 19.78 22.49
CA SER A 48 0.09 19.19 23.62
C SER A 48 0.46 19.88 24.96
N ARG A 49 1.74 20.18 25.19
CA ARG A 49 2.16 20.93 26.38
C ARG A 49 1.57 22.33 26.42
N GLU A 50 1.62 23.04 25.29
CA GLU A 50 1.07 24.40 25.20
C GLU A 50 -0.44 24.42 25.37
N GLN A 51 -1.13 23.44 24.78
CA GLN A 51 -2.56 23.26 24.98
C GLN A 51 -2.90 23.05 26.46
N ASN A 52 -2.18 22.18 27.17
CA ASN A 52 -2.40 21.96 28.59
C ASN A 52 -2.17 23.24 29.42
N ARG A 53 -1.13 24.00 29.10
CA ARG A 53 -0.85 25.29 29.74
C ARG A 53 -1.99 26.29 29.54
N LEU A 54 -2.48 26.44 28.32
CA LEU A 54 -3.58 27.35 28.01
C LEU A 54 -4.91 26.88 28.60
N LYS A 55 -5.15 25.56 28.61
CA LYS A 55 -6.34 24.95 29.23
C LYS A 55 -6.38 25.22 30.74
N GLN A 56 -5.24 25.16 31.43
CA GLN A 56 -5.15 25.51 32.85
C GLN A 56 -5.37 27.01 33.08
N ARG A 57 -4.83 27.87 32.22
CA ARG A 57 -4.88 29.33 32.42
C ARG A 57 -6.21 29.97 32.03
N TYR A 58 -6.85 29.48 30.98
CA TYR A 58 -8.01 30.12 30.34
C TYR A 58 -9.23 29.20 30.22
N GLY A 59 -9.08 27.92 30.57
CA GLY A 59 -10.12 26.91 30.44
C GLY A 59 -10.15 26.24 29.06
N SER A 60 -10.82 25.09 28.98
CA SER A 60 -10.90 24.26 27.77
C SER A 60 -11.65 24.89 26.60
N LYS A 61 -12.45 25.94 26.86
CA LYS A 61 -13.30 26.62 25.87
C LYS A 61 -12.65 27.86 25.26
N ASP A 62 -11.48 28.28 25.75
CA ASP A 62 -10.75 29.41 25.16
C ASP A 62 -10.39 29.11 23.71
N GLU A 63 -10.56 30.10 22.83
CA GLU A 63 -10.35 29.95 21.40
C GLU A 63 -8.96 29.43 21.06
N ARG A 64 -7.93 29.83 21.81
CA ARG A 64 -6.55 29.39 21.56
C ARG A 64 -6.36 27.90 21.86
N VAL A 65 -7.03 27.38 22.90
CA VAL A 65 -7.01 25.94 23.24
C VAL A 65 -7.68 25.14 22.13
N VAL A 66 -8.82 25.62 21.64
CA VAL A 66 -9.55 25.04 20.51
C VAL A 66 -8.70 25.03 19.22
N GLN A 67 -8.03 26.13 18.90
CA GLN A 67 -7.16 26.21 17.72
C GLN A 67 -5.96 25.25 17.82
N LEU A 68 -5.37 25.10 19.02
CA LEU A 68 -4.30 24.13 19.26
C LEU A 68 -4.79 22.68 19.13
N GLN A 69 -5.99 22.37 19.63
CA GLN A 69 -6.59 21.05 19.48
C GLN A 69 -6.72 20.67 18.00
N ARG A 70 -7.25 21.57 17.15
CA ARG A 70 -7.35 21.31 15.70
C ARG A 70 -6.00 21.09 15.03
N LYS A 71 -4.99 21.87 15.43
CA LYS A 71 -3.61 21.69 14.94
C LYS A 71 -3.03 20.34 15.34
N PHE A 72 -3.35 19.87 16.55
CA PHE A 72 -2.95 18.56 17.05
C PHE A 72 -3.63 17.44 16.25
N GLU A 73 -4.95 17.50 16.06
CA GLU A 73 -5.71 16.53 15.27
C GLU A 73 -5.22 16.44 13.82
N ALA A 74 -5.01 17.58 13.15
CA ALA A 74 -4.46 17.60 11.80
C ALA A 74 -3.06 16.96 11.73
N ASN A 75 -2.25 17.12 12.78
CA ASN A 75 -0.93 16.53 12.84
C ASN A 75 -0.98 15.01 13.06
N GLU A 76 -1.94 14.50 13.83
CA GLU A 76 -2.19 13.06 13.99
C GLU A 76 -2.56 12.41 12.66
N THR A 77 -3.47 13.02 11.89
CA THR A 77 -3.81 12.58 10.53
C THR A 77 -2.56 12.52 9.64
N TYR A 78 -1.72 13.56 9.70
CA TYR A 78 -0.47 13.60 8.94
C TYR A 78 0.51 12.51 9.35
N LEU A 79 0.63 12.23 10.66
CA LEU A 79 1.46 11.14 11.18
C LEU A 79 0.96 9.77 10.72
N SER A 80 -0.35 9.55 10.66
CA SER A 80 -0.94 8.32 10.12
C SER A 80 -0.56 8.12 8.64
N GLY A 81 -0.73 9.16 7.83
CA GLY A 81 -0.33 9.14 6.41
C GLY A 81 1.16 8.87 6.21
N LEU A 82 2.03 9.53 6.99
CA LEU A 82 3.48 9.29 6.94
C LEU A 82 3.85 7.86 7.35
N LYS A 83 3.17 7.29 8.35
CA LYS A 83 3.39 5.91 8.78
C LYS A 83 3.04 4.91 7.67
N MET A 84 1.92 5.13 6.98
CA MET A 84 1.52 4.33 5.82
C MET A 84 2.53 4.44 4.68
N GLU A 85 2.96 5.65 4.36
CA GLU A 85 3.92 5.89 3.29
C GLU A 85 5.31 5.31 3.60
N THR A 86 5.75 5.39 4.86
CA THR A 86 7.00 4.78 5.31
C THR A 86 6.96 3.26 5.14
N TYR A 87 5.81 2.65 5.47
CA TYR A 87 5.62 1.22 5.32
C TYR A 87 5.63 0.78 3.85
N ARG A 88 4.95 1.53 2.97
CA ARG A 88 4.94 1.27 1.52
C ARG A 88 6.33 1.40 0.88
N ALA A 89 7.13 2.36 1.35
CA ALA A 89 8.48 2.58 0.86
C ALA A 89 9.50 1.56 1.40
N GLN A 90 9.13 0.78 2.42
CA GLN A 90 10.06 -0.18 3.01
C GLN A 90 10.24 -1.36 2.06
N PRO A 91 11.47 -1.64 1.59
CA PRO A 91 11.70 -2.77 0.70
C PRO A 91 11.32 -4.06 1.43
N ASP A 92 10.63 -4.93 0.72
CA ASP A 92 10.31 -6.27 1.20
C ASP A 92 11.61 -7.04 1.37
N LYS A 93 12.03 -7.26 2.61
CA LYS A 93 13.22 -8.07 2.95
C LYS A 93 13.01 -9.56 2.74
N GLU A 94 11.82 -9.95 2.32
CA GLU A 94 11.41 -11.34 2.28
C GLU A 94 11.80 -11.96 0.95
N VAL A 95 12.67 -12.97 1.01
CA VAL A 95 13.01 -13.78 -0.15
C VAL A 95 11.96 -14.88 -0.27
N ILE A 96 11.28 -14.91 -1.41
CA ILE A 96 10.24 -15.88 -1.73
C ILE A 96 10.82 -16.87 -2.76
N GLY A 97 10.38 -18.12 -2.67
CA GLY A 97 10.81 -19.16 -3.60
C GLY A 97 10.16 -18.97 -4.97
N ASP A 98 10.83 -19.42 -6.03
CA ASP A 98 10.34 -19.32 -7.41
C ASP A 98 9.08 -20.17 -7.68
N ASP A 99 8.63 -20.95 -6.70
CA ASP A 99 7.45 -21.84 -6.73
C ASP A 99 6.22 -21.24 -6.04
N ARG A 100 6.31 -20.02 -5.51
CA ARG A 100 5.23 -19.37 -4.77
C ARG A 100 5.12 -17.88 -5.06
N TRP A 101 3.93 -17.34 -4.84
CA TRP A 101 3.72 -15.90 -4.82
C TRP A 101 2.99 -15.51 -3.52
N VAL A 102 3.21 -14.27 -3.09
CA VAL A 102 2.55 -13.73 -1.89
C VAL A 102 1.81 -12.46 -2.24
N ALA A 103 0.54 -12.39 -1.84
CA ALA A 103 -0.22 -11.14 -1.79
C ALA A 103 -0.33 -10.70 -0.33
N LYS A 104 0.16 -9.51 -0.02
CA LYS A 104 0.08 -8.96 1.34
C LYS A 104 -0.34 -7.52 1.30
N GLY A 105 -0.85 -7.02 2.41
CA GLY A 105 -1.47 -5.72 2.38
C GLY A 105 -2.13 -5.32 3.67
N ARG A 106 -2.92 -4.25 3.58
CA ARG A 106 -3.74 -3.77 4.68
C ARG A 106 -5.16 -3.48 4.23
N VAL A 107 -6.10 -3.79 5.11
CA VAL A 107 -7.46 -3.29 5.06
C VAL A 107 -7.55 -2.13 6.05
N TYR A 108 -7.95 -0.98 5.54
CA TYR A 108 -8.22 0.19 6.35
C TYR A 108 -9.51 0.86 5.91
N ASP A 109 -10.12 1.59 6.82
CA ASP A 109 -11.29 2.36 6.50
C ASP A 109 -10.95 3.54 5.59
N ARG A 110 -11.97 4.27 5.12
CA ARG A 110 -11.73 5.51 4.38
C ARG A 110 -10.77 6.44 5.15
N ARG A 111 -10.81 6.46 6.49
CA ARG A 111 -10.02 7.30 7.43
C ARG A 111 -8.55 6.86 7.60
N GLY A 112 -8.15 5.75 7.00
CA GLY A 112 -6.83 5.16 7.18
C GLY A 112 -6.65 4.46 8.53
N CYS A 113 -7.72 4.22 9.28
CA CYS A 113 -7.71 3.36 10.46
C CYS A 113 -7.69 1.89 10.01
N PRO A 114 -6.79 1.06 10.55
CA PRO A 114 -6.78 -0.37 10.25
C PRO A 114 -8.08 -1.04 10.71
N ILE A 115 -8.55 -2.05 9.98
CA ILE A 115 -9.72 -2.83 10.37
C ILE A 115 -9.31 -4.27 10.64
N GLU A 116 -9.51 -4.71 11.88
CA GLU A 116 -9.28 -6.07 12.34
C GLU A 116 -10.45 -6.99 11.96
N GLY A 117 -10.16 -8.29 11.75
CA GLY A 117 -11.21 -9.30 11.56
C GLY A 117 -11.91 -9.25 10.20
N VAL A 118 -11.33 -8.59 9.20
CA VAL A 118 -11.85 -8.60 7.83
C VAL A 118 -11.33 -9.83 7.10
N LYS A 119 -12.23 -10.58 6.47
CA LYS A 119 -11.88 -11.77 5.68
C LYS A 119 -11.46 -11.35 4.27
N VAL A 120 -10.20 -11.57 3.93
CA VAL A 120 -9.63 -11.30 2.61
C VAL A 120 -9.57 -12.60 1.82
N THR A 121 -10.25 -12.61 0.67
CA THR A 121 -10.38 -13.77 -0.23
C THR A 121 -9.78 -13.43 -1.59
N VAL A 122 -9.12 -14.41 -2.23
CA VAL A 122 -8.66 -14.28 -3.61
C VAL A 122 -9.77 -14.70 -4.55
N MET A 123 -10.15 -13.80 -5.44
CA MET A 123 -11.19 -14.03 -6.44
C MET A 123 -10.54 -14.13 -7.82
N SER A 124 -11.07 -15.01 -8.66
CA SER A 124 -10.77 -15.02 -10.09
C SER A 124 -11.43 -13.82 -10.77
N HIS A 125 -11.00 -13.51 -12.00
CA HIS A 125 -11.70 -12.55 -12.87
C HIS A 125 -13.17 -12.93 -13.19
N SER A 126 -13.59 -14.16 -12.87
CA SER A 126 -14.95 -14.67 -13.05
C SER A 126 -15.79 -14.61 -11.77
N ASP A 127 -15.35 -13.82 -10.78
CA ASP A 127 -16.00 -13.62 -9.48
C ASP A 127 -16.20 -14.91 -8.68
N LYS A 128 -15.32 -15.90 -8.88
CA LYS A 128 -15.31 -17.13 -8.09
C LYS A 128 -14.11 -17.14 -7.16
N PRO A 129 -14.27 -17.60 -5.90
CA PRO A 129 -13.13 -17.83 -5.02
C PRO A 129 -12.13 -18.80 -5.67
N VAL A 130 -10.84 -18.50 -5.58
CA VAL A 130 -9.79 -19.42 -6.04
C VAL A 130 -9.66 -20.53 -5.00
N GLU A 131 -10.22 -21.72 -5.29
CA GLU A 131 -10.34 -22.84 -4.33
C GLU A 131 -9.01 -23.27 -3.70
N ALA A 132 -7.91 -23.15 -4.44
CA ALA A 132 -6.57 -23.49 -3.96
C ALA A 132 -6.06 -22.55 -2.84
N ILE A 133 -6.72 -21.41 -2.61
CA ILE A 133 -6.25 -20.36 -1.69
C ILE A 133 -7.31 -20.13 -0.60
N LYS A 134 -6.93 -20.40 0.66
CA LYS A 134 -7.80 -20.16 1.80
C LYS A 134 -7.91 -18.65 2.10
N PRO A 135 -9.11 -18.16 2.46
CA PRO A 135 -9.27 -16.79 2.96
C PRO A 135 -8.45 -16.54 4.23
N VAL A 136 -8.05 -15.29 4.45
CA VAL A 136 -7.24 -14.87 5.61
C VAL A 136 -7.90 -13.70 6.32
N MET A 137 -7.90 -13.70 7.65
CA MET A 137 -8.42 -12.61 8.47
C MET A 137 -7.35 -11.54 8.68
N THR A 138 -7.75 -10.27 8.68
CA THR A 138 -6.85 -9.18 9.05
C THR A 138 -6.56 -9.16 10.55
N ASP A 139 -5.32 -8.82 10.91
CA ASP A 139 -4.92 -8.63 12.31
C ASP A 139 -5.36 -7.27 12.89
N ALA A 140 -5.02 -6.99 14.15
CA ALA A 140 -5.29 -5.72 14.84
C ALA A 140 -4.72 -4.47 14.14
N GLN A 141 -3.78 -4.64 13.21
CA GLN A 141 -3.20 -3.58 12.40
C GLN A 141 -3.74 -3.59 10.96
N GLY A 142 -4.83 -4.32 10.72
CA GLY A 142 -5.48 -4.46 9.43
C GLY A 142 -4.67 -5.25 8.42
N ARG A 143 -3.59 -5.93 8.82
CA ARG A 143 -2.68 -6.61 7.90
C ARG A 143 -3.21 -7.97 7.51
N PHE A 144 -3.06 -8.32 6.24
CA PHE A 144 -3.30 -9.66 5.74
C PHE A 144 -2.08 -10.17 4.96
N ARG A 145 -1.98 -11.49 4.86
CA ARG A 145 -0.98 -12.18 4.04
C ARG A 145 -1.58 -13.44 3.47
N ILE A 146 -1.57 -13.54 2.15
CA ILE A 146 -2.03 -14.69 1.38
C ILE A 146 -0.85 -15.24 0.62
N GLU A 147 -0.64 -16.55 0.72
CA GLU A 147 0.45 -17.27 0.06
C GLU A 147 -0.14 -18.35 -0.84
N TYR A 148 0.33 -18.42 -2.07
CA TYR A 148 0.02 -19.48 -3.01
C TYR A 148 1.31 -20.19 -3.38
N LYS A 149 1.28 -21.52 -3.31
CA LYS A 149 2.37 -22.40 -3.73
C LYS A 149 1.88 -23.26 -4.88
N GLU A 150 2.63 -23.28 -5.99
CA GLU A 150 2.32 -24.16 -7.10
C GLU A 150 2.52 -25.63 -6.64
N ALA A 151 1.53 -26.49 -6.87
CA ALA A 151 1.66 -27.90 -6.56
C ALA A 151 2.80 -28.49 -7.40
N ALA A 152 3.76 -29.16 -6.74
CA ALA A 152 4.80 -29.89 -7.45
C ALA A 152 4.10 -30.91 -8.36
N LYS A 153 4.39 -30.85 -9.67
CA LYS A 153 3.90 -31.88 -10.58
C LYS A 153 4.57 -33.20 -10.21
N GLU A 154 3.86 -34.03 -9.46
CA GLU A 154 4.22 -35.43 -9.26
C GLU A 154 4.23 -36.11 -10.64
N GLY A 155 5.39 -36.17 -11.31
CA GLY A 155 5.47 -36.86 -12.60
C GLY A 155 6.70 -36.60 -13.47
N GLU A 156 7.47 -35.54 -13.26
CA GLU A 156 8.70 -35.34 -14.06
C GLU A 156 9.90 -35.93 -13.33
N VAL A 157 9.93 -37.27 -13.27
CA VAL A 157 11.13 -38.04 -12.89
C VAL A 157 12.16 -37.82 -13.99
N THR A 158 13.03 -36.83 -13.83
CA THR A 158 14.28 -36.75 -14.58
C THR A 158 15.16 -37.90 -14.13
N THR A 159 15.08 -39.03 -14.84
CA THR A 159 16.09 -40.10 -14.76
C THR A 159 17.45 -39.45 -14.99
N PRO A 160 18.40 -39.50 -14.03
CA PRO A 160 19.75 -39.04 -14.29
C PRO A 160 20.37 -39.99 -15.32
N GLU A 161 20.64 -39.47 -16.52
CA GLU A 161 21.49 -40.15 -17.50
C GLU A 161 22.87 -40.34 -16.86
N ALA A 162 23.15 -41.57 -16.44
CA ALA A 162 24.46 -42.02 -16.04
C ALA A 162 25.35 -42.09 -17.28
N GLY A 163 25.94 -40.96 -17.64
CA GLY A 163 26.98 -40.83 -18.65
C GLY A 163 28.34 -40.61 -18.00
N SER A 164 29.01 -41.71 -17.65
CA SER A 164 30.43 -41.76 -17.31
C SER A 164 31.29 -41.36 -18.52
N VAL A 165 32.10 -40.30 -18.41
CA VAL A 165 33.37 -40.21 -19.15
C VAL A 165 34.43 -39.59 -18.25
N GLU A 166 35.30 -40.47 -17.78
CA GLU A 166 36.63 -40.16 -17.27
C GLU A 166 37.49 -39.58 -18.40
N ASN A 167 38.28 -38.55 -18.12
CA ASN A 167 39.66 -38.50 -18.59
C ASN A 167 40.49 -37.48 -17.82
N GLU A 168 41.49 -38.01 -17.12
CA GLU A 168 42.63 -37.30 -16.58
C GLU A 168 43.66 -36.98 -17.70
N THR A 169 44.33 -35.84 -17.59
CA THR A 169 45.81 -35.66 -17.53
C THR A 169 46.37 -34.43 -18.28
N ALA A 170 47.22 -33.73 -17.51
CA ALA A 170 48.52 -33.11 -17.84
C ALA A 170 48.63 -31.85 -18.76
N ALA A 171 48.88 -30.72 -18.08
CA ALA A 171 50.04 -29.83 -18.18
C ALA A 171 50.65 -29.39 -19.55
N SER A 172 50.68 -28.06 -19.74
CA SER A 172 51.88 -27.21 -19.92
C SER A 172 52.01 -26.39 -21.21
N SER A 173 52.44 -25.13 -20.99
CA SER A 173 53.27 -24.25 -21.82
C SER A 173 52.63 -23.18 -22.72
N ASN A 174 53.22 -21.99 -22.59
CA ASN A 174 52.95 -20.72 -23.25
C ASN A 174 53.29 -20.73 -24.74
N THR A 175 52.53 -20.00 -25.59
CA THR A 175 53.10 -19.10 -26.60
C THR A 175 52.07 -18.09 -27.14
N ALA A 176 52.54 -16.89 -27.45
CA ALA A 176 51.78 -15.72 -27.87
C ALA A 176 51.39 -15.71 -29.36
N SER A 177 50.37 -14.89 -29.65
CA SER A 177 50.11 -14.18 -30.92
C SER A 177 49.82 -14.99 -32.19
N SER A 178 48.56 -15.03 -32.60
CA SER A 178 48.16 -14.32 -33.83
C SER A 178 46.64 -14.30 -34.02
N SER A 179 46.15 -13.11 -34.31
CA SER A 179 44.77 -12.80 -34.69
C SER A 179 44.33 -13.53 -35.96
N ARG A 180 43.28 -14.34 -35.86
CA ARG A 180 42.39 -14.67 -36.98
C ARG A 180 40.94 -14.55 -36.55
N ILE A 181 40.28 -13.56 -37.14
CA ILE A 181 38.84 -13.34 -37.09
C ILE A 181 38.18 -14.59 -37.66
N SER A 182 37.54 -15.37 -36.81
CA SER A 182 36.64 -16.47 -37.20
C SER A 182 35.23 -16.04 -36.80
N THR A 183 34.45 -15.63 -37.80
CA THR A 183 33.02 -15.38 -37.68
C THR A 183 32.29 -16.72 -37.58
N ASN A 184 32.27 -17.32 -36.40
CA ASN A 184 31.34 -18.41 -36.09
C ASN A 184 30.01 -17.79 -35.62
N LEU A 185 29.11 -17.63 -36.59
CA LEU A 185 27.74 -17.18 -36.42
C LEU A 185 26.81 -18.38 -36.20
N ASP A 186 27.18 -19.36 -35.36
CA ASP A 186 26.36 -20.57 -35.12
C ASP A 186 26.19 -20.93 -33.63
N SER A 187 26.63 -20.07 -32.70
CA SER A 187 26.47 -20.33 -31.26
C SER A 187 25.22 -19.68 -30.64
N GLN A 188 24.34 -19.03 -31.42
CA GLN A 188 23.11 -18.41 -30.89
C GLN A 188 21.88 -19.33 -30.88
N ALA A 189 21.95 -20.53 -31.46
CA ALA A 189 20.86 -21.51 -31.40
C ALA A 189 20.83 -22.34 -30.10
N ALA A 190 21.98 -22.49 -29.42
CA ALA A 190 22.07 -23.32 -28.21
C ALA A 190 21.68 -22.58 -26.91
N LEU A 191 21.85 -21.25 -26.84
CA LEU A 191 21.45 -20.45 -25.67
C LEU A 191 20.02 -19.91 -25.76
N SER A 192 19.38 -19.99 -26.92
CA SER A 192 17.95 -19.67 -27.10
C SER A 192 17.03 -20.84 -26.73
N SER A 193 17.58 -22.04 -26.51
CA SER A 193 16.82 -23.24 -26.14
C SER A 193 16.57 -23.36 -24.63
N GLY A 194 17.28 -22.59 -23.79
CA GLY A 194 17.14 -22.62 -22.31
C GLY A 194 16.15 -21.62 -21.73
N LEU A 195 15.67 -20.66 -22.53
CA LEU A 195 14.60 -19.73 -22.16
C LEU A 195 13.28 -20.19 -22.77
N ARG A 196 12.89 -21.44 -22.49
CA ARG A 196 11.46 -21.78 -22.48
C ARG A 196 10.86 -21.05 -21.28
N ILE A 197 10.54 -19.78 -21.49
CA ILE A 197 9.69 -19.00 -20.60
C ILE A 197 8.46 -19.88 -20.38
N ASN A 198 8.27 -20.36 -19.16
CA ASN A 198 7.09 -21.10 -18.71
C ASN A 198 5.86 -20.17 -18.81
N GLN A 199 5.42 -19.85 -20.03
CA GLN A 199 4.31 -18.93 -20.29
C GLN A 199 2.93 -19.57 -20.03
N GLY A 200 2.88 -20.86 -19.67
CA GLY A 200 1.64 -21.60 -19.44
C GLY A 200 1.17 -21.72 -17.99
N ARG A 201 1.87 -21.15 -17.01
CA ARG A 201 1.59 -21.40 -15.58
C ARG A 201 0.99 -20.15 -14.93
N TYR A 202 -0.32 -20.21 -14.64
CA TYR A 202 -1.11 -19.19 -13.93
C TYR A 202 -0.98 -17.74 -14.46
N GLN A 203 -1.39 -17.49 -15.71
CA GLN A 203 -1.74 -16.13 -16.17
C GLN A 203 -3.18 -15.73 -15.82
N GLN A 204 -3.79 -16.34 -14.81
CA GLN A 204 -5.12 -15.93 -14.41
C GLN A 204 -5.04 -14.62 -13.64
N SER A 205 -5.74 -13.62 -14.15
CA SER A 205 -5.99 -12.40 -13.43
C SER A 205 -6.87 -12.68 -12.22
N ILE A 206 -6.44 -12.16 -11.07
CA ILE A 206 -7.12 -12.27 -9.79
C ILE A 206 -7.37 -10.88 -9.21
N TYR A 207 -8.26 -10.79 -8.23
CA TYR A 207 -8.37 -9.62 -7.37
C TYR A 207 -8.59 -10.07 -5.91
N LEU A 208 -8.32 -9.17 -4.97
CA LEU A 208 -8.61 -9.41 -3.56
C LEU A 208 -9.95 -8.79 -3.21
N LEU A 209 -10.76 -9.61 -2.55
CA LEU A 209 -12.04 -9.23 -2.00
C LEU A 209 -11.94 -9.25 -0.48
N ALA A 210 -12.14 -8.09 0.14
CA ALA A 210 -12.34 -8.00 1.57
C ALA A 210 -13.84 -8.05 1.86
N VAL A 211 -14.25 -8.98 2.73
CA VAL A 211 -15.62 -9.10 3.24
C VAL A 211 -15.60 -9.03 4.76
N ASP A 212 -16.61 -8.34 5.29
CA ASP A 212 -16.96 -8.41 6.70
C ASP A 212 -17.36 -9.87 7.02
N GLY A 213 -17.12 -10.39 8.22
CA GLY A 213 -17.39 -11.80 8.53
C GLY A 213 -18.85 -12.23 8.36
N SER A 214 -19.76 -11.28 8.16
CA SER A 214 -21.11 -11.49 7.64
C SER A 214 -21.06 -11.78 6.13
N ASP A 215 -21.65 -12.88 5.65
CA ASP A 215 -21.83 -13.17 4.21
C ASP A 215 -22.60 -12.07 3.43
N ASP A 216 -23.02 -10.99 4.11
CA ASP A 216 -23.51 -9.78 3.49
C ASP A 216 -22.43 -9.10 2.64
N SER A 217 -22.84 -8.78 1.42
CA SER A 217 -22.03 -8.39 0.26
C SER A 217 -21.46 -6.97 0.38
N LEU A 218 -20.69 -6.73 1.44
CA LEU A 218 -19.88 -5.53 1.64
C LEU A 218 -18.49 -5.82 1.10
N CYS A 219 -18.32 -5.54 -0.18
CA CYS A 219 -17.14 -5.88 -0.96
C CYS A 219 -16.27 -4.64 -1.22
N ALA A 220 -15.10 -4.59 -0.58
CA ALA A 220 -14.01 -3.76 -1.08
C ALA A 220 -13.13 -4.63 -1.99
N GLN A 221 -13.02 -4.23 -3.25
CA GLN A 221 -12.26 -4.96 -4.27
C GLN A 221 -11.00 -4.20 -4.64
N THR A 222 -9.89 -4.93 -4.80
CA THR A 222 -8.70 -4.35 -5.41
C THR A 222 -8.81 -4.32 -6.92
N THR A 223 -7.99 -3.49 -7.56
CA THR A 223 -7.71 -3.63 -8.99
C THR A 223 -7.18 -5.04 -9.30
N LEU A 224 -7.58 -5.55 -10.45
CA LEU A 224 -7.08 -6.79 -11.04
C LEU A 224 -5.54 -6.86 -11.00
N MET A 225 -5.00 -8.04 -10.72
CA MET A 225 -3.57 -8.30 -10.71
C MET A 225 -3.24 -9.65 -11.33
N VAL A 226 -2.02 -9.75 -11.87
CA VAL A 226 -1.46 -10.98 -12.42
C VAL A 226 -0.23 -11.33 -11.59
N PRO A 227 -0.38 -12.11 -10.51
CA PRO A 227 0.74 -12.48 -9.66
C PRO A 227 1.73 -13.34 -10.46
N LYS A 228 3.02 -13.17 -10.19
CA LYS A 228 4.08 -13.97 -10.79
C LYS A 228 4.68 -14.86 -9.72
N LEU A 229 5.01 -16.10 -10.05
CA LEU A 229 5.78 -16.94 -9.14
C LEU A 229 7.13 -16.27 -8.83
N GLY A 230 7.61 -16.42 -7.60
CA GLY A 230 8.73 -15.68 -7.04
C GLY A 230 8.43 -14.22 -6.69
N SER A 231 7.18 -13.75 -6.80
CA SER A 231 6.83 -12.33 -6.56
C SER A 231 6.02 -12.07 -5.29
N ILE A 232 6.23 -10.89 -4.73
CA ILE A 232 5.39 -10.29 -3.69
C ILE A 232 4.54 -9.19 -4.32
N ASN A 233 3.24 -9.25 -4.08
CA ASN A 233 2.27 -8.27 -4.56
C ASN A 233 1.67 -7.54 -3.36
N TYR A 234 1.99 -6.25 -3.22
CA TYR A 234 1.42 -5.42 -2.17
C TYR A 234 0.09 -4.80 -2.61
N ARG A 235 -0.96 -4.91 -1.77
CA ARG A 235 -2.28 -4.35 -2.06
C ARG A 235 -2.95 -3.77 -0.82
N ASP A 236 -3.29 -2.50 -0.91
CA ASP A 236 -4.13 -1.87 0.09
C ASP A 236 -5.60 -1.94 -0.32
N ILE A 237 -6.47 -2.19 0.64
CA ILE A 237 -7.92 -2.28 0.46
C ILE A 237 -8.54 -1.19 1.32
N ILE A 238 -9.22 -0.24 0.66
CA ILE A 238 -10.02 0.78 1.35
C ILE A 238 -11.40 0.19 1.57
N PHE A 239 -11.69 -0.14 2.81
CA PHE A 239 -12.98 -0.64 3.23
C PHE A 239 -13.94 0.52 3.46
N ASP A 240 -15.12 0.45 2.85
CA ASP A 240 -16.13 1.46 3.04
C ASP A 240 -16.90 1.23 4.34
N THR A 241 -16.43 1.88 5.39
CA THR A 241 -16.91 1.66 6.75
C THR A 241 -18.25 2.28 7.08
N ASP A 242 -18.78 3.14 6.23
CA ASP A 242 -20.10 3.72 6.45
C ASP A 242 -21.19 2.61 6.45
N ARG A 243 -20.88 1.41 5.92
CA ARG A 243 -21.75 0.23 5.95
C ARG A 243 -21.34 -0.86 6.95
N CYS A 244 -20.13 -0.80 7.50
CA CYS A 244 -19.56 -1.83 8.38
C CYS A 244 -19.35 -1.28 9.78
N SER A 245 -20.37 -0.62 10.33
CA SER A 245 -20.30 0.02 11.65
C SER A 245 -20.12 -0.98 12.80
N HIS A 246 -20.33 -2.28 12.58
CA HIS A 246 -20.24 -3.31 13.60
C HIS A 246 -18.81 -3.87 13.81
N LEU A 247 -17.97 -3.92 12.77
CA LEU A 247 -16.54 -4.31 12.86
C LEU A 247 -15.62 -3.29 13.53
N VAL A 248 -16.21 -2.14 13.81
CA VAL A 248 -15.52 -1.00 14.35
C VAL A 248 -15.52 -1.17 15.85
N SER A 249 -14.36 -1.03 16.49
CA SER A 249 -14.32 -1.00 17.95
C SER A 249 -15.35 0.00 18.48
N ASP A 250 -15.99 -0.27 19.62
CA ASP A 250 -17.07 0.59 20.14
C ASP A 250 -16.60 2.04 20.34
N LEU A 251 -15.31 2.23 20.65
CA LEU A 251 -14.65 3.53 20.72
C LEU A 251 -14.66 4.30 19.38
N GLU A 252 -14.56 3.58 18.27
CA GLU A 252 -14.60 4.12 16.92
C GLU A 252 -16.03 4.19 16.35
N LYS A 253 -16.98 3.35 16.80
CA LYS A 253 -18.42 3.53 16.54
C LYS A 253 -18.90 4.88 17.01
N ASP A 254 -18.51 5.30 18.22
CA ASP A 254 -18.81 6.62 18.76
C ASP A 254 -18.20 7.77 17.95
N ARG A 255 -17.08 7.52 17.26
CA ARG A 255 -16.46 8.44 16.29
C ARG A 255 -17.06 8.35 14.89
N ARG A 256 -17.82 7.30 14.56
CA ARG A 256 -18.48 7.08 13.27
C ARG A 256 -19.94 7.54 13.27
N ALA A 257 -20.64 7.44 14.39
CA ALA A 257 -22.03 7.89 14.57
C ALA A 257 -22.25 9.42 14.59
N SER A 258 -21.20 10.21 14.31
CA SER A 258 -21.33 11.66 14.23
C SER A 258 -22.14 12.05 12.98
N ARG A 259 -23.37 12.52 13.17
CA ARG A 259 -24.23 13.06 12.10
C ARG A 259 -23.58 14.18 11.29
N PHE A 260 -22.62 14.90 11.89
CA PHE A 260 -22.04 16.09 11.28
C PHE A 260 -20.57 15.88 10.87
N LEU A 261 -20.26 16.25 9.63
CA LEU A 261 -18.93 16.18 9.04
C LEU A 261 -18.46 17.58 8.63
N GLY A 262 -17.39 18.07 9.21
CA GLY A 262 -16.71 19.28 8.80
C GLY A 262 -15.58 19.03 7.80
N ASN A 263 -15.41 19.94 6.86
CA ASN A 263 -14.22 20.06 6.03
C ASN A 263 -13.22 21.01 6.72
N ALA A 264 -12.11 20.49 7.24
CA ALA A 264 -11.10 21.27 7.94
C ALA A 264 -10.44 22.37 7.08
N SER A 265 -10.43 22.21 5.75
CA SER A 265 -9.85 23.18 4.84
C SER A 265 -10.77 24.36 4.59
N THR A 266 -12.07 24.09 4.40
CA THR A 266 -13.06 25.14 4.14
C THR A 266 -13.80 25.56 5.38
N THR A 267 -13.63 24.89 6.52
CA THR A 267 -14.42 25.07 7.74
C THR A 267 -15.94 24.99 7.49
N GLU A 268 -16.38 24.24 6.49
CA GLU A 268 -17.82 24.01 6.23
C GLU A 268 -18.28 22.75 6.96
N LEU A 269 -19.47 22.80 7.55
CA LEU A 269 -20.14 21.72 8.24
C LEU A 269 -21.23 21.16 7.34
N HIS A 270 -21.18 19.85 7.12
CA HIS A 270 -22.16 19.09 6.37
C HIS A 270 -22.99 18.23 7.32
N ASP A 271 -24.26 18.04 6.98
CA ASP A 271 -25.18 17.10 7.65
C ASP A 271 -25.24 15.83 6.81
N LEU A 272 -24.73 14.72 7.35
CA LEU A 272 -24.70 13.44 6.65
C LEU A 272 -26.10 12.85 6.44
N GLU A 273 -27.09 13.26 7.23
CA GLU A 273 -28.49 12.85 7.05
C GLU A 273 -29.25 13.72 6.04
N ASN A 274 -28.67 14.85 5.62
CA ASN A 274 -29.28 15.78 4.66
C ASN A 274 -28.30 16.15 3.54
N GLU A 275 -27.61 15.14 3.01
CA GLU A 275 -26.69 15.30 1.89
C GLU A 275 -27.47 15.66 0.61
N LYS A 276 -26.93 16.63 -0.15
CA LYS A 276 -27.42 16.94 -1.49
C LYS A 276 -26.27 16.78 -2.48
N ALA A 277 -26.57 16.40 -3.72
CA ALA A 277 -25.57 16.21 -4.76
C ALA A 277 -24.65 17.45 -4.95
N SER A 278 -25.14 18.65 -4.68
CA SER A 278 -24.39 19.90 -4.81
C SER A 278 -23.44 20.22 -3.65
N CYS A 279 -23.45 19.46 -2.54
CA CYS A 279 -22.66 19.81 -1.34
C CYS A 279 -21.20 19.34 -1.39
N GLN A 280 -20.76 18.66 -2.47
CA GLN A 280 -19.37 18.23 -2.72
C GLN A 280 -18.72 17.46 -1.56
N ILE A 281 -19.51 16.82 -0.69
CA ILE A 281 -18.97 16.14 0.50
C ILE A 281 -18.00 15.00 0.13
N ASN A 282 -18.24 14.34 -1.00
CA ASN A 282 -17.41 13.26 -1.53
C ASN A 282 -16.05 13.76 -2.08
N GLU A 283 -15.90 15.06 -2.33
CA GLU A 283 -14.63 15.68 -2.74
C GLU A 283 -13.76 16.05 -1.53
N ILE A 284 -14.32 15.99 -0.31
CA ILE A 284 -13.56 16.24 0.90
C ILE A 284 -12.56 15.10 1.07
N ARG A 285 -11.28 15.42 0.87
CA ARG A 285 -10.21 14.47 1.13
C ARG A 285 -10.27 14.00 2.57
N ILE A 286 -9.96 12.72 2.76
CA ILE A 286 -10.07 12.08 4.07
C ILE A 286 -9.28 12.80 5.17
N ASP A 287 -8.11 13.34 4.82
CA ASP A 287 -7.25 14.05 5.74
C ASP A 287 -7.81 15.40 6.20
N ARG A 288 -8.94 15.82 5.62
CA ARG A 288 -9.66 17.07 5.91
C ARG A 288 -11.02 16.82 6.56
N CYS A 289 -11.42 15.57 6.77
CA CYS A 289 -12.68 15.23 7.42
C CYS A 289 -12.57 15.37 8.95
N VAL A 290 -13.38 16.24 9.56
CA VAL A 290 -13.52 16.38 11.01
C VAL A 290 -14.96 16.05 11.39
N ARG A 291 -15.18 15.35 12.49
CA ARG A 291 -16.51 14.85 12.85
C ARG A 291 -16.98 15.43 14.17
N PHE A 292 -18.27 15.78 14.25
CA PHE A 292 -18.85 16.40 15.43
C PHE A 292 -20.07 15.62 15.90
N LYS A 293 -20.19 15.47 17.21
CA LYS A 293 -21.36 14.86 17.85
C LYS A 293 -22.58 15.78 17.75
N SER A 294 -22.36 17.09 17.67
CA SER A 294 -23.45 18.07 17.56
C SER A 294 -23.07 19.31 16.74
N ILE A 295 -24.07 19.99 16.20
CA ILE A 295 -23.92 21.31 15.56
C ILE A 295 -23.24 22.31 16.49
N LYS A 296 -23.60 22.30 17.78
CA LYS A 296 -23.06 23.22 18.77
C LYS A 296 -21.55 23.04 18.96
N GLU A 297 -21.07 21.80 18.92
CA GLU A 297 -19.65 21.48 18.95
C GLU A 297 -18.91 22.02 17.72
N ALA A 298 -19.47 21.80 16.52
CA ALA A 298 -18.91 22.30 15.28
C ALA A 298 -18.82 23.84 15.25
N GLN A 299 -19.89 24.52 15.67
CA GLN A 299 -19.93 25.99 15.76
C GLN A 299 -18.98 26.53 16.82
N ALA A 300 -18.84 25.86 17.97
CA ALA A 300 -17.83 26.20 18.98
C ALA A 300 -16.40 26.05 18.41
N LEU A 301 -16.24 25.14 17.46
CA LEU A 301 -15.05 24.97 16.64
C LEU A 301 -15.08 25.82 15.36
N GLY A 302 -15.87 26.89 15.30
CA GLY A 302 -15.84 27.88 14.22
C GLY A 302 -16.16 27.36 12.83
N TYR A 303 -16.80 26.19 12.70
CA TYR A 303 -17.30 25.72 11.42
C TYR A 303 -18.58 26.48 11.06
N ASP A 304 -18.67 26.87 9.80
CA ASP A 304 -19.86 27.46 9.20
C ASP A 304 -20.71 26.37 8.55
N PHE A 305 -22.00 26.63 8.36
CA PHE A 305 -22.89 25.66 7.76
C PHE A 305 -22.70 25.58 6.24
N CYS A 306 -22.64 24.37 5.68
CA CYS A 306 -22.75 24.17 4.24
C CYS A 306 -24.13 24.65 3.77
N ALA A 307 -24.15 25.58 2.80
CA ALA A 307 -25.36 26.18 2.27
C ALA A 307 -26.36 25.18 1.66
N TYR A 308 -25.87 24.02 1.20
CA TYR A 308 -26.71 22.98 0.61
C TYR A 308 -27.34 22.06 1.67
N CYS A 309 -26.56 21.62 2.66
CA CYS A 309 -27.02 20.74 3.74
C CYS A 309 -27.92 21.46 4.75
N PHE A 310 -27.67 22.76 5.01
CA PHE A 310 -28.34 23.51 6.08
C PHE A 310 -29.15 24.73 5.61
N SER A 311 -29.24 24.95 4.29
CA SER A 311 -29.78 26.15 3.64
C SER A 311 -28.85 27.38 3.64
N LYS A 312 -29.02 28.23 2.63
CA LYS A 312 -28.22 29.46 2.43
C LYS A 312 -28.38 30.45 3.57
N GLN A 313 -29.55 30.50 4.22
CA GLN A 313 -29.81 31.45 5.31
C GLN A 313 -28.99 31.15 6.57
N ARG A 314 -28.57 29.89 6.75
CA ARG A 314 -27.76 29.49 7.91
C ARG A 314 -26.27 29.58 7.64
N SER A 315 -25.86 29.45 6.38
CA SER A 315 -24.49 29.67 5.96
C SER A 315 -24.13 31.16 6.05
N LYS A 316 -22.91 31.47 6.48
CA LYS A 316 -22.39 32.84 6.50
C LYS A 316 -21.62 33.19 5.21
N ARG A 317 -21.61 32.27 4.24
CA ARG A 317 -20.93 32.40 2.93
C ARG A 317 -21.86 32.81 1.82
#